data_AF-A0A920SAK4-F1
#
_entry.id   AF-A0A920SAK4-F1
#
_cell.length_a   1.000
_cell.length_b   1.000
_cell.length_c   1.000
_cell.angle_alpha   90.00
_cell.angle_beta   90.00
_cell.angle_gamma   90.00
#
_symmetry.space_group_name_H-M   'P 1'
#
loop_
_entity.id
_entity.type
_entity.pdbx_description
1 polymer ?
#
loop_
_entity_poly.entity_id
_entity_poly.type
_entity_poly.pdbx_seq_one_letter_code
_entity_poly.pdbx_strand_id
1 'polypeptide(L)'
;MALLGDPGFLAHCREKYGGAGLGYLAHCVVMEEISRASGSVGLSYGAHSNLCINQLCRYGTDEQKQKYLPDLISGTSLGALAMSESEAGSDVVSMRLRAEDCGDYYLLNGTQKVDHQRTRR
;
A
#
# COMPACT_ATOMS: atom_id res chain seq x y z
N MET A 1 5.94 -10.15 3.65
CA MET A 1 5.26 -10.47 2.37
C MET A 1 5.87 -11.64 1.62
N ALA A 2 7.20 -11.82 1.62
CA ALA A 2 7.92 -12.85 0.85
C ALA A 2 7.46 -14.33 1.03
N LEU A 3 6.64 -14.62 2.05
CA LEU A 3 6.06 -15.94 2.34
C LEU A 3 4.76 -16.26 1.55
N LEU A 4 4.18 -15.30 0.83
CA LEU A 4 2.96 -15.50 0.01
C LEU A 4 3.20 -16.21 -1.33
N GLY A 5 4.41 -16.77 -1.53
CA GLY A 5 4.68 -17.85 -2.48
C GLY A 5 4.83 -17.43 -3.95
N ASP A 6 4.19 -16.35 -4.40
CA ASP A 6 4.33 -15.84 -5.77
C ASP A 6 4.16 -14.31 -5.81
N PRO A 7 5.16 -13.52 -6.28
CA PRO A 7 5.05 -12.07 -6.42
C PRO A 7 3.87 -11.63 -7.31
N GLY A 8 3.41 -12.53 -8.18
CA GLY A 8 2.23 -12.30 -9.01
C GLY A 8 0.95 -12.05 -8.23
N PHE A 9 0.79 -12.69 -7.05
CA PHE A 9 -0.40 -12.49 -6.21
C PHE A 9 -0.33 -11.21 -5.39
N LEU A 10 0.84 -10.61 -5.19
CA LEU A 10 1.02 -9.43 -4.35
C LEU A 10 0.57 -8.13 -5.02
N ALA A 11 0.41 -8.12 -6.35
CA ALA A 11 0.14 -6.90 -7.07
C ALA A 11 -0.72 -7.09 -8.32
N HIS A 12 -1.85 -6.37 -8.33
CA HIS A 12 -2.56 -6.02 -9.54
C HIS A 12 -1.79 -4.90 -10.29
N CYS A 13 -0.68 -5.27 -10.92
CA CYS A 13 0.08 -4.38 -11.79
C CYS A 13 0.52 -5.10 -13.06
N ARG A 14 0.93 -4.34 -14.08
CA ARG A 14 1.37 -4.90 -15.36
C ARG A 14 2.61 -5.78 -15.17
N GLU A 15 2.73 -6.82 -16.00
CA GLU A 15 3.89 -7.74 -16.02
C GLU A 15 5.23 -7.02 -16.19
N LYS A 16 5.26 -5.89 -16.93
CA LYS A 16 6.46 -5.06 -17.09
C LYS A 16 7.06 -4.54 -15.77
N TYR A 17 6.33 -4.62 -14.65
CA TYR A 17 6.81 -4.26 -13.32
C TYR A 17 6.91 -5.44 -12.36
N GLY A 18 6.67 -6.68 -12.83
CA GLY A 18 6.71 -7.90 -12.01
C GLY A 18 5.37 -8.38 -11.45
N GLY A 19 4.25 -7.71 -11.77
CA GLY A 19 2.90 -8.13 -11.34
C GLY A 19 2.27 -9.17 -12.27
N ALA A 20 1.24 -9.89 -11.82
CA ALA A 20 0.64 -10.97 -12.61
C ALA A 20 -0.33 -10.52 -13.72
N GLY A 21 -0.73 -9.25 -13.78
CA GLY A 21 -1.65 -8.75 -14.81
C GLY A 21 -3.08 -9.34 -14.78
N LEU A 22 -3.45 -10.13 -13.77
CA LEU A 22 -4.68 -10.95 -13.73
C LEU A 22 -6.00 -10.20 -13.48
N GLY A 23 -6.00 -8.87 -13.44
CA GLY A 23 -7.23 -8.12 -13.12
C GLY A 23 -7.52 -7.98 -11.62
N TYR A 24 -8.49 -7.13 -11.29
CA TYR A 24 -8.90 -6.86 -9.90
C TYR A 24 -9.74 -8.01 -9.29
N LEU A 25 -10.43 -8.79 -10.14
CA LEU A 25 -11.19 -9.96 -9.67
C LEU A 25 -10.27 -11.03 -9.04
N ALA A 26 -9.13 -11.31 -9.67
CA ALA A 26 -8.14 -12.23 -9.12
C ALA A 26 -7.62 -11.75 -7.75
N HIS A 27 -7.40 -10.44 -7.59
CA HIS A 27 -7.01 -9.83 -6.33
C HIS A 27 -8.08 -10.03 -5.23
N CYS A 28 -9.36 -9.87 -5.54
CA CYS A 28 -10.45 -10.13 -4.59
C CYS A 28 -10.49 -11.59 -4.13
N VAL A 29 -10.33 -12.54 -5.05
CA VAL A 29 -10.32 -13.98 -4.71
C VAL A 29 -9.13 -14.33 -3.80
N VAL A 30 -7.93 -13.82 -4.11
CA VAL A 30 -6.75 -14.01 -3.27
C VAL A 30 -6.96 -13.42 -1.87
N MET A 31 -7.53 -12.22 -1.78
CA MET A 31 -7.84 -11.57 -0.51
C MET A 31 -8.83 -12.40 0.32
N GLU A 32 -9.87 -12.97 -0.30
CA GLU A 32 -10.85 -13.83 0.38
C GLU A 32 -10.17 -15.07 0.97
N GLU A 33 -9.36 -15.78 0.17
CA GLU A 33 -8.73 -17.02 0.60
C GLU A 33 -7.65 -16.81 1.67
N ILE A 34 -6.85 -15.74 1.58
CA ILE A 34 -5.90 -15.37 2.64
C ILE A 34 -6.66 -15.03 3.92
N SER A 35 -7.75 -14.27 3.81
CA SER A 35 -8.55 -13.86 4.97
C SER A 35 -9.27 -15.04 5.64
N ARG A 36 -9.65 -16.07 4.87
CA ARG A 36 -10.23 -17.32 5.38
C ARG A 36 -9.26 -18.06 6.30
N ALA A 37 -7.96 -18.03 5.97
CA ALA A 37 -6.92 -18.60 6.81
C ALA A 37 -6.52 -17.69 7.97
N SER A 38 -6.37 -16.38 7.73
CA SER A 38 -6.01 -15.40 8.76
C SER A 38 -6.41 -13.96 8.36
N GLY A 39 -7.33 -13.38 9.13
CA GLY A 39 -7.76 -12.00 8.92
C GLY A 39 -6.65 -10.95 9.08
N SER A 40 -5.65 -11.18 9.96
CA SER A 40 -4.54 -10.23 10.16
C SER A 40 -3.55 -10.23 8.99
N VAL A 41 -3.31 -11.41 8.39
CA VAL A 41 -2.50 -11.54 7.17
C VAL A 41 -3.27 -10.98 5.97
N GLY A 42 -4.58 -11.24 5.89
CA GLY A 42 -5.47 -10.66 4.89
C GLY A 42 -5.45 -9.13 4.93
N LEU A 43 -5.63 -8.52 6.10
CA LEU A 43 -5.57 -7.06 6.25
C LEU A 43 -4.21 -6.49 5.81
N SER A 44 -3.11 -7.12 6.22
CA SER A 44 -1.76 -6.70 5.83
C SER A 44 -1.57 -6.79 4.30
N TYR A 45 -2.07 -7.86 3.68
CA TYR A 45 -2.11 -8.03 2.24
C TYR A 45 -2.92 -6.94 1.55
N GLY A 46 -4.15 -6.67 2.01
CA GLY A 46 -5.02 -5.65 1.46
C GLY A 46 -4.40 -4.25 1.55
N ALA A 47 -3.80 -3.89 2.68
CA ALA A 47 -3.12 -2.62 2.86
C ALA A 47 -1.95 -2.45 1.89
N HIS A 48 -1.12 -3.47 1.75
CA HIS A 48 0.03 -3.42 0.87
C HIS A 48 -0.35 -3.39 -0.62
N SER A 49 -1.16 -4.35 -1.06
CA SER A 49 -1.49 -4.56 -2.46
C SER A 49 -2.48 -3.51 -3.00
N ASN A 50 -3.50 -3.15 -2.22
CA ASN A 50 -4.56 -2.25 -2.68
C ASN A 50 -4.37 -0.80 -2.23
N LEU A 51 -3.93 -0.57 -0.99
CA LEU A 51 -3.78 0.82 -0.51
C LEU A 51 -2.46 1.46 -0.95
N CYS A 52 -1.40 0.67 -1.19
CA CYS A 52 -0.12 1.19 -1.65
C CYS A 52 0.13 0.91 -3.14
N ILE A 53 0.29 -0.36 -3.53
CA ILE A 53 0.72 -0.72 -4.90
C ILE A 53 -0.27 -0.23 -5.95
N ASN A 54 -1.57 -0.44 -5.75
CA ASN A 54 -2.60 0.00 -6.71
C ASN A 54 -2.63 1.53 -6.89
N GLN A 55 -2.35 2.33 -5.85
CA GLN A 55 -2.26 3.79 -5.98
C GLN A 55 -1.07 4.19 -6.86
N LEU A 56 0.09 3.56 -6.67
CA LEU A 56 1.27 3.79 -7.51
C LEU A 56 1.06 3.32 -8.96
N CYS A 57 0.40 2.18 -9.17
CA CYS A 57 0.09 1.68 -10.52
C CYS A 57 -0.89 2.61 -11.26
N ARG A 58 -1.86 3.21 -10.57
CA ARG A 58 -2.84 4.13 -11.17
C ARG A 58 -2.29 5.53 -11.42
N TYR A 59 -1.62 6.12 -10.42
CA TYR A 59 -1.30 7.55 -10.40
C TYR A 59 0.19 7.87 -10.54
N GLY A 60 1.08 6.87 -10.38
CA GLY A 60 2.52 7.09 -10.52
C GLY A 60 2.96 7.36 -11.96
N THR A 61 4.04 8.12 -12.11
CA THR A 61 4.75 8.24 -13.41
C THR A 61 5.45 6.93 -13.76
N ASP A 62 5.88 6.77 -15.02
CA ASP A 62 6.61 5.57 -15.42
C ASP A 62 7.93 5.42 -14.65
N GLU A 63 8.63 6.52 -14.34
CA GLU A 63 9.85 6.54 -13.54
C GLU A 63 9.60 6.11 -12.10
N GLN A 64 8.54 6.64 -11.47
CA GLN A 64 8.14 6.24 -10.12
C GLN A 64 7.77 4.76 -10.06
N LYS A 65 7.02 4.28 -11.05
CA LYS A 65 6.63 2.87 -11.17
C LYS A 65 7.85 1.96 -11.31
N GLN A 66 8.79 2.29 -12.19
CA GLN A 66 10.03 1.51 -12.36
C GLN A 66 10.88 1.51 -11.09
N LYS A 67 10.95 2.64 -10.37
CA LYS A 67 11.76 2.76 -9.16
C LYS A 67 11.20 1.99 -7.97
N TYR A 68 9.89 2.02 -7.75
CA TYR A 68 9.30 1.54 -6.50
C TYR A 68 8.54 0.22 -6.61
N LEU A 69 7.91 -0.08 -7.77
CA LEU A 69 7.09 -1.29 -7.90
C LEU A 69 7.88 -2.60 -7.78
N PRO A 70 9.09 -2.77 -8.37
CA PRO A 70 9.79 -4.05 -8.29
C PRO A 70 10.03 -4.52 -6.85
N ASP A 71 10.48 -3.63 -5.96
CA ASP A 71 10.76 -3.95 -4.56
C ASP A 71 9.51 -4.19 -3.72
N LEU A 72 8.41 -3.49 -4.04
CA LEU A 72 7.12 -3.71 -3.39
C LEU A 72 6.53 -5.06 -3.80
N ILE A 73 6.60 -5.39 -5.09
CA ILE A 73 6.05 -6.62 -5.66
C ILE A 73 6.86 -7.85 -5.24
N SER A 74 8.19 -7.74 -5.17
CA SER A 74 9.04 -8.81 -4.62
C SER A 74 8.81 -9.03 -3.11
N GLY A 75 8.18 -8.07 -2.43
CA GLY A 75 7.99 -8.08 -0.99
C GLY A 75 9.26 -7.76 -0.19
N THR A 76 10.32 -7.24 -0.85
CA THR A 76 11.52 -6.70 -0.19
C THR A 76 11.19 -5.43 0.59
N SER A 77 10.26 -4.63 0.07
CA SER A 77 9.71 -3.44 0.72
C SER A 77 8.25 -3.62 1.07
N LEU A 78 7.83 -3.07 2.21
CA LEU A 78 6.41 -3.01 2.61
C LEU A 78 5.85 -1.61 2.41
N GLY A 79 4.85 -1.51 1.56
CA GLY A 79 4.05 -0.32 1.34
C GLY A 79 2.89 -0.18 2.33
N ALA A 80 2.59 1.06 2.70
CA ALA A 80 1.44 1.45 3.51
C ALA A 80 0.79 2.70 2.93
N LEU A 81 -0.50 2.91 3.24
CA LEU A 81 -1.18 4.17 3.01
C LEU A 81 -1.31 4.89 4.33
N ALA A 82 -0.88 6.14 4.35
CA ALA A 82 -0.95 6.95 5.54
C ALA A 82 -1.90 8.13 5.23
N MET A 83 -3.05 8.12 5.89
CA MET A 83 -4.17 9.05 5.63
C MET A 83 -4.85 9.52 6.92
N SER A 84 -4.80 8.73 7.99
CA SER A 84 -5.42 9.09 9.27
C SER A 84 -4.52 9.99 10.10
N GLU A 85 -5.10 11.02 10.69
CA GLU A 85 -4.47 11.85 11.72
C GLU A 85 -5.24 11.75 13.04
N SER A 86 -4.64 12.22 14.13
CA SER A 86 -5.28 12.15 15.46
C SER A 86 -6.67 12.76 15.50
N GLU A 87 -6.86 13.84 14.74
CA GLU A 87 -8.07 14.66 14.67
C GLU A 87 -8.88 14.42 13.37
N ALA A 88 -8.37 13.61 12.43
CA ALA A 88 -8.97 13.37 11.12
C ALA A 88 -8.99 11.86 10.80
N GLY A 89 -10.09 11.21 11.21
CA GLY A 89 -10.38 9.80 10.90
C GLY A 89 -11.31 9.67 9.70
N SER A 90 -12.63 9.82 9.93
CA SER A 90 -13.65 9.76 8.87
C SER A 90 -13.72 11.06 8.05
N ASP A 91 -13.28 12.19 8.62
CA ASP A 91 -13.20 13.48 7.93
C ASP A 91 -11.76 13.73 7.46
N VAL A 92 -11.38 13.04 6.39
CA VAL A 92 -10.04 13.11 5.83
C VAL A 92 -9.74 14.48 5.19
N VAL A 93 -10.77 15.25 4.85
CA VAL A 93 -10.59 16.59 4.27
C VAL A 93 -10.02 17.57 5.29
N SER A 94 -10.25 17.31 6.58
CA SER A 94 -9.75 18.13 7.69
C SER A 94 -8.33 17.76 8.16
N MET A 95 -7.56 17.00 7.35
CA MET A 95 -6.15 16.71 7.62
C MET A 95 -5.33 18.00 7.76
N ARG A 96 -4.43 18.01 8.76
CA ARG A 96 -3.58 19.15 9.09
C ARG A 96 -2.15 19.00 8.58
N LEU A 97 -1.72 17.80 8.17
CA LEU A 97 -0.41 17.58 7.56
C LEU A 97 -0.29 18.46 6.32
N ARG A 98 0.80 19.24 6.28
CA ARG A 98 1.10 20.15 5.17
C ARG A 98 2.29 19.64 4.39
N ALA A 99 2.17 19.70 3.08
CA ALA A 99 3.30 19.58 2.16
C ALA A 99 3.61 20.99 1.64
N GLU A 100 4.80 21.50 1.98
CA GLU A 100 5.31 22.75 1.46
C GLU A 100 6.25 22.46 0.29
N ASP A 101 6.02 23.13 -0.84
CA ASP A 101 6.85 22.99 -2.04
C ASP A 101 8.16 23.76 -1.86
N CYS A 102 9.29 23.04 -1.86
CA CYS A 102 10.63 23.62 -1.75
C CYS A 102 11.39 23.54 -3.09
N GLY A 103 10.71 23.29 -4.20
CA GLY A 103 11.28 23.19 -5.55
C GLY A 103 11.66 21.76 -5.91
N ASP A 104 12.79 21.27 -5.42
CA ASP A 104 13.30 19.92 -5.72
C ASP A 104 12.81 18.84 -4.74
N TYR A 105 12.16 19.26 -3.65
CA TYR A 105 11.52 18.38 -2.67
C TYR A 105 10.28 19.02 -2.06
N TYR A 106 9.48 18.20 -1.37
CA TYR A 106 8.39 18.67 -0.52
C TYR A 106 8.76 18.49 0.96
N LEU A 107 8.57 19.53 1.77
CA LEU A 107 8.69 19.46 3.22
C LEU A 107 7.35 19.06 3.83
N LEU A 108 7.30 17.86 4.42
CA LEU A 108 6.10 17.35 5.08
C LEU A 108 6.14 17.67 6.58
N ASN A 109 5.15 18.43 7.07
CA ASN A 109 5.01 18.77 8.49
C ASN A 109 3.63 18.35 9.01
N GLY A 110 3.60 17.44 9.99
CA GLY A 110 2.39 16.94 10.62
C GLY A 110 2.60 15.61 11.34
N THR A 111 1.53 15.08 11.94
CA THR A 111 1.55 13.79 12.63
C THR A 111 0.49 12.88 12.04
N GLN A 112 0.91 11.73 11.52
CA GLN A 112 0.00 10.65 11.14
C GLN A 112 -0.22 9.67 12.28
N LYS A 113 -1.47 9.22 12.43
CA LYS A 113 -1.76 8.03 13.22
C LYS A 113 -1.52 6.82 12.34
N VAL A 114 -0.47 6.07 12.67
CA VAL A 114 -0.41 4.66 12.30
C VAL A 114 -1.20 3.93 13.37
N ASP A 115 -2.23 3.16 13.00
CA ASP A 115 -2.99 2.33 13.95
C ASP A 115 -2.08 1.19 14.45
N HIS A 116 -1.19 1.54 15.38
CA HIS A 116 -0.51 0.56 16.20
C HIS A 116 -1.56 0.05 17.16
N GLN A 117 -2.15 -1.11 16.86
CA GLN A 117 -2.75 -1.93 17.90
C GLN A 117 -1.65 -2.17 18.94
N ARG A 118 -1.68 -1.37 20.02
CA ARG A 118 -0.92 -1.65 21.23
C ARG A 118 -1.39 -3.00 21.71
N THR A 119 -0.63 -4.06 21.40
CA THR A 119 -0.55 -5.24 22.25
C THR A 119 0.04 -4.75 23.58
N ARG A 120 -0.83 -4.25 24.45
CA ARG A 120 -0.53 -4.19 25.88
C ARG A 120 -0.29 -5.64 26.30
N ARG A 121 0.93 -5.93 26.74
CA ARG A 121 1.15 -6.99 27.72
C ARG A 121 0.45 -6.60 29.02
#